data_AF-A0A8E2GWK1-F1
#
_entry.id   AF-A0A8E2GWK1-F1
#
_cell.length_a   1.000
_cell.length_b   1.000
_cell.length_c   1.000
_cell.angle_alpha   90.00
_cell.angle_beta   90.00
_cell.angle_gamma   90.00
#
_symmetry.space_group_name_H-M   'P 1'
#
loop_
_entity.id
_entity.type
_entity.pdbx_description
1 polymer ?
#
loop_
_entity_poly.entity_id
_entity_poly.type
_entity_poly.pdbx_seq_one_letter_code
_entity_poly.pdbx_strand_id
1 'polypeptide(L)'
;MVTIVWKESKGTAKSRYKARRAELIAERRSNEALARKIALKLSGCVRADKAASLGSLLCKKADEVERKQNRIYYRKPRSEMGVTCVGRQKMKLGSKPLI
;
A
#
# COMPACT_ATOMS: atom_id res chain seq x y z
N MET A 1 -42.00 57.85 -22.87
CA MET A 1 -41.25 56.59 -22.59
C MET A 1 -41.98 55.86 -21.47
N VAL A 2 -42.27 54.56 -21.63
CA VAL A 2 -42.93 53.75 -20.60
C VAL A 2 -41.89 52.84 -19.94
N THR A 3 -41.70 52.97 -18.63
CA THR A 3 -40.86 52.09 -17.83
C THR A 3 -41.70 50.93 -17.29
N ILE A 4 -41.46 49.72 -17.81
CA ILE A 4 -42.09 48.51 -17.29
C ILE A 4 -41.26 48.02 -16.11
N VAL A 5 -41.84 48.08 -14.90
CA VAL A 5 -41.22 47.53 -13.68
C VAL A 5 -41.64 46.07 -13.54
N TRP A 6 -40.69 45.15 -13.69
CA TRP A 6 -40.92 43.72 -13.43
C TRP A 6 -40.87 43.46 -11.92
N LYS A 7 -41.96 42.88 -11.38
CA LYS A 7 -41.98 42.40 -9.99
C LYS A 7 -41.36 41.01 -9.95
N GLU A 8 -40.31 40.85 -9.14
CA GLU A 8 -39.67 39.54 -8.97
C GLU A 8 -40.64 38.51 -8.37
N SER A 9 -40.77 37.39 -9.07
CA SER A 9 -41.48 36.20 -8.60
C SER A 9 -40.68 35.52 -7.49
N LYS A 10 -41.24 35.45 -6.27
CA LYS A 10 -40.62 34.76 -5.11
C LYS A 10 -40.74 33.23 -5.17
N GLY A 11 -40.99 32.68 -6.36
CA GLY A 11 -41.15 31.24 -6.61
C GLY A 11 -42.49 30.65 -6.15
N THR A 12 -42.69 29.36 -6.40
CA THR A 12 -43.92 28.64 -6.04
C THR A 12 -43.94 28.22 -4.56
N ALA A 13 -45.10 27.85 -4.02
CA ALA A 13 -45.19 27.33 -2.64
C ALA A 13 -44.25 26.12 -2.42
N LYS A 14 -44.10 25.26 -3.44
CA LYS A 14 -43.24 24.08 -3.41
C LYS A 14 -41.75 24.43 -3.43
N SER A 15 -41.32 25.46 -4.16
CA SER A 15 -39.90 25.89 -4.14
C SER A 15 -39.50 26.44 -2.78
N ARG A 16 -40.38 27.23 -2.15
CA ARG A 16 -40.17 27.75 -0.79
C ARG A 16 -40.13 26.65 0.28
N TYR A 17 -40.98 25.63 0.14
CA TYR A 17 -40.92 24.43 0.99
C TYR A 17 -39.58 23.69 0.85
N LYS A 18 -39.11 23.48 -0.39
CA LYS A 18 -37.81 22.85 -0.64
C LYS A 18 -36.64 23.67 -0.09
N ALA A 19 -36.67 25.00 -0.23
CA ALA A 19 -35.66 25.88 0.32
C ALA A 19 -35.56 25.75 1.85
N ARG A 20 -36.70 25.75 2.56
CA ARG A 20 -36.74 25.52 4.02
C ARG A 20 -36.21 24.15 4.46
N ARG A 21 -36.34 23.14 3.60
CA ARG A 21 -35.89 21.76 3.89
C ARG A 21 -34.50 21.45 3.33
N ALA A 22 -33.87 22.40 2.63
CA ALA A 22 -32.62 22.17 1.93
C ALA A 22 -31.48 21.80 2.90
N GLU A 23 -31.38 22.51 4.03
CA GLU A 23 -30.38 22.26 5.07
C GLU A 23 -30.54 20.87 5.68
N LEU A 24 -31.77 20.49 6.07
CA LEU A 24 -32.06 19.16 6.62
C LEU A 24 -31.76 18.03 5.62
N ILE A 25 -31.96 18.26 4.33
CA ILE A 25 -31.61 17.30 3.28
C ILE A 25 -30.09 17.22 3.09
N ALA A 26 -29.40 18.37 3.12
CA ALA A 26 -27.95 18.43 3.03
C ALA A 26 -27.27 17.73 4.21
N GLU A 27 -27.75 17.98 5.43
CA GLU A 27 -27.30 17.32 6.66
C GLU A 27 -27.55 15.81 6.63
N ARG A 28 -28.74 15.39 6.17
CA ARG A 28 -29.03 13.96 5.99
C ARG A 28 -28.06 13.32 5.00
N ARG A 29 -27.77 13.99 3.87
CA ARG A 29 -26.84 13.48 2.86
C ARG A 29 -25.41 13.42 3.38
N SER A 30 -24.94 14.41 4.14
CA SER A 30 -23.60 14.40 4.74
C SER A 30 -23.47 13.28 5.77
N ASN A 31 -24.49 13.09 6.60
CA ASN A 31 -24.51 12.04 7.61
C ASN A 31 -24.55 10.65 6.98
N GLU A 32 -25.33 10.46 5.91
CA GLU A 32 -25.38 9.20 5.17
C GLU A 32 -24.04 8.90 4.48
N ALA A 33 -23.38 9.90 3.88
CA ALA A 33 -22.06 9.74 3.29
C ALA A 33 -20.99 9.38 4.34
N LEU A 34 -21.03 10.01 5.52
CA LEU A 34 -20.13 9.71 6.64
C LEU A 34 -20.37 8.27 7.15
N ALA A 35 -21.62 7.87 7.33
CA ALA A 35 -21.98 6.52 7.76
C ALA A 35 -21.48 5.45 6.78
N ARG A 36 -21.63 5.67 5.47
CA ARG A 36 -21.09 4.77 4.44
C ARG A 36 -19.56 4.67 4.50
N LYS A 37 -18.86 5.79 4.73
CA LYS A 37 -17.39 5.82 4.85
C LYS A 37 -16.91 5.06 6.10
N ILE A 38 -17.60 5.23 7.23
CA ILE A 38 -17.32 4.50 8.47
C ILE A 38 -17.59 3.01 8.26
N ALA A 39 -18.74 2.64 7.68
CA ALA A 39 -19.09 1.27 7.39
C ALA A 39 -18.06 0.61 6.45
N LEU A 40 -17.59 1.31 5.42
CA LEU A 40 -16.55 0.80 4.50
C LEU A 40 -15.19 0.61 5.18
N LYS A 41 -14.84 1.49 6.13
CA LYS A 41 -13.63 1.35 6.95
C LYS A 41 -13.73 0.17 7.93
N LEU A 42 -14.88 -0.01 8.56
CA LEU A 42 -15.14 -1.11 9.49
C LEU A 42 -15.33 -2.45 8.77
N SER A 43 -15.91 -2.45 7.57
CA SER A 43 -16.09 -3.65 6.75
C SER A 43 -14.78 -4.17 6.20
N GLY A 44 -13.67 -3.43 6.38
CA GLY A 44 -12.32 -3.88 6.15
C GLY A 44 -12.11 -4.41 4.73
N CYS A 45 -11.69 -3.54 3.81
CA CYS A 45 -10.96 -4.05 2.65
C CYS A 45 -9.57 -4.48 3.15
N VAL A 46 -9.51 -5.65 3.78
CA VAL A 46 -8.28 -6.27 4.31
C VAL A 46 -7.18 -6.24 3.26
N ARG A 47 -7.55 -6.36 1.97
CA ARG A 47 -6.61 -6.28 0.84
C ARG A 47 -6.04 -4.87 0.62
N ALA A 48 -6.84 -3.81 0.70
CA ALA A 48 -6.37 -2.44 0.49
C ALA A 48 -5.56 -1.93 1.69
N ASP A 49 -5.99 -2.20 2.92
CA ASP A 49 -5.24 -1.81 4.11
C ASP A 49 -3.92 -2.61 4.20
N LYS A 50 -3.92 -3.90 3.83
CA LYS A 50 -2.69 -4.71 3.71
C LYS A 50 -1.79 -4.27 2.57
N ALA A 51 -2.34 -3.83 1.44
CA ALA A 51 -1.57 -3.26 0.32
C ALA A 51 -0.97 -1.88 0.64
N ALA A 52 -1.68 -1.06 1.41
CA ALA A 52 -1.18 0.24 1.90
C ALA A 52 -0.18 0.08 3.07
N SER A 53 -0.27 -1.02 3.82
CA SER A 53 0.71 -1.34 4.85
C SER A 53 2.07 -1.68 4.22
N LEU A 54 3.09 -0.88 4.53
CA LEU A 54 4.49 -1.08 4.14
C LEU A 54 5.10 -2.39 4.69
N GLY A 55 4.38 -3.13 5.54
CA GLY A 55 4.85 -4.40 6.11
C GLY A 55 5.13 -5.49 5.08
N SER A 56 4.53 -5.42 3.88
CA SER A 56 4.84 -6.33 2.76
C SER A 56 6.09 -5.93 1.95
N LEU A 57 6.49 -4.66 2.01
CA LEU A 57 7.64 -4.11 1.29
C LEU A 57 8.95 -4.19 2.09
N LEU A 58 8.88 -4.26 3.42
CA LEU A 58 10.03 -4.09 4.31
C LEU A 58 10.84 -5.36 4.62
N CYS A 59 10.55 -6.52 4.02
CA CYS A 59 11.22 -7.76 4.42
C CYS A 59 11.51 -8.72 3.26
N LYS A 60 12.46 -8.38 2.38
CA LYS A 60 13.41 -9.42 1.95
C LYS A 60 14.40 -9.58 3.09
N LYS A 61 14.04 -10.41 4.07
CA LYS A 61 14.83 -10.59 5.29
C LYS A 61 16.24 -11.01 4.90
N ALA A 62 17.25 -10.46 5.57
CA ALA A 62 18.66 -10.83 5.37
C ALA A 62 18.84 -12.37 5.39
N ASP A 63 18.05 -13.07 6.21
CA ASP A 63 17.98 -14.53 6.27
C ASP A 63 17.68 -15.21 4.91
N GLU A 64 16.86 -14.60 4.05
CA GLU A 64 16.53 -15.14 2.73
C GLU A 64 17.73 -15.03 1.78
N VAL A 65 18.50 -13.94 1.90
CA VAL A 65 19.73 -13.72 1.12
C VAL A 65 20.82 -14.71 1.54
N GLU A 66 21.06 -14.85 2.84
CA GLU A 66 22.01 -15.81 3.41
C GLU A 66 21.66 -17.26 3.03
N ARG A 67 20.37 -17.64 3.14
CA ARG A 67 19.90 -18.98 2.74
C ARG A 67 20.14 -19.26 1.25
N LYS A 68 19.94 -18.26 0.38
CA LYS A 68 20.14 -18.41 -1.07
C LYS A 68 21.62 -18.58 -1.42
N GLN A 69 22.51 -17.78 -0.81
CA GLN A 69 23.95 -17.90 -1.03
C GLN A 69 24.48 -19.27 -0.58
N ASN A 70 24.11 -19.71 0.63
CA ASN A 70 24.52 -21.00 1.17
C ASN A 70 24.03 -22.18 0.32
N ARG A 71 22.79 -22.12 -0.19
CA ARG A 71 22.24 -23.13 -1.11
C ARG A 71 23.01 -23.24 -2.42
N ILE A 72 23.60 -22.16 -2.90
CA ILE A 72 24.36 -22.13 -4.16
C ILE A 72 25.79 -22.59 -3.92
N TYR A 73 26.48 -22.02 -2.93
CA TYR A 73 27.91 -22.24 -2.71
C TYR A 73 28.21 -23.63 -2.13
N TYR A 74 27.39 -24.12 -1.20
CA TYR A 74 27.58 -25.42 -0.54
C TYR A 74 26.65 -26.51 -1.09
N ARG A 75 26.24 -26.38 -2.36
CA ARG A 75 25.36 -27.36 -3.01
C ARG A 75 26.10 -28.68 -3.24
N LYS A 76 25.44 -29.82 -2.98
CA LYS A 76 25.93 -31.13 -3.44
C LYS A 76 26.04 -31.15 -4.97
N PRO A 77 27.07 -31.82 -5.54
CA PRO A 77 27.20 -31.99 -6.98
C PRO A 77 25.91 -32.56 -7.58
N ARG A 78 25.50 -32.03 -8.73
CA ARG A 78 24.20 -32.39 -9.33
C ARG A 78 24.22 -33.75 -10.03
N SER A 79 25.39 -34.18 -10.49
CA SER A 79 25.62 -35.47 -11.12
C SER A 79 26.17 -36.47 -10.11
N GLU A 80 25.88 -37.76 -10.32
CA GLU A 80 26.44 -38.87 -9.54
C GLU A 80 27.98 -38.99 -9.67
N MET A 81 28.57 -38.30 -10.65
CA MET A 81 30.02 -38.25 -10.89
C MET A 81 30.84 -37.50 -9.82
N GLY A 82 30.20 -36.90 -8.80
CA GLY A 82 30.91 -36.21 -7.72
C GLY A 82 31.51 -34.85 -8.10
N VAL A 83 32.53 -34.41 -7.36
CA VAL A 83 33.19 -33.10 -7.57
C VAL A 83 34.11 -33.16 -8.79
N THR A 84 33.93 -32.25 -9.74
CA THR A 84 34.63 -32.28 -11.03
C THR A 84 35.95 -31.50 -11.07
N CYS A 85 36.30 -30.79 -10.00
CA CYS A 85 37.52 -29.99 -9.91
C CYS A 85 38.24 -30.16 -8.56
N VAL A 86 39.52 -29.77 -8.50
CA VAL A 86 40.36 -29.90 -7.29
C VAL A 86 41.01 -28.57 -6.94
N GLY A 87 40.88 -28.14 -5.68
CA GLY A 87 41.30 -26.80 -5.22
C GLY A 87 42.82 -26.59 -5.15
N ARG A 88 43.61 -27.66 -5.01
CA ARG A 88 45.10 -27.68 -5.03
C ARG A 88 45.79 -26.47 -4.36
N GLN A 89 45.20 -25.93 -3.30
CA GLN A 89 45.71 -24.73 -2.64
C GLN A 89 47.07 -25.03 -1.99
N LYS A 90 48.07 -24.18 -2.28
CA LYS A 90 49.42 -24.28 -1.69
C LYS A 90 49.78 -22.95 -1.07
N MET A 91 50.41 -23.00 0.09
CA MET A 91 50.95 -21.83 0.78
C MET A 91 52.47 -21.91 0.77
N LYS A 92 53.13 -20.81 0.42
CA LYS A 92 54.58 -20.65 0.60
C LYS A 92 54.82 -19.89 1.90
N LEU A 93 55.70 -20.41 2.73
CA LEU A 93 56.12 -19.73 3.95
C LEU A 93 57.28 -18.79 3.64
N GLY A 94 57.24 -17.60 4.23
CA GLY A 94 58.33 -16.63 4.19
C GLY A 94 58.86 -16.41 5.60
N SER A 95 60.08 -15.87 5.71
CA SER A 95 60.66 -15.48 6.99
C SER A 95 59.91 -14.27 7.55
N LYS A 96 59.19 -14.47 8.67
CA LYS A 96 58.57 -13.37 9.43
C LYS A 96 59.44 -13.08 10.65
N PRO A 97 60.06 -11.89 10.75
CA PRO A 97 60.82 -11.51 11.93
C PRO A 97 59.86 -11.31 13.11
N LEU A 98 60.30 -11.71 14.29
CA LEU A 98 59.64 -11.47 15.56
C LEU A 98 60.44 -10.37 16.25
N ILE A 99 60.04 -9.12 16.05
CA ILE A 99 60.51 -7.96 16.82
C ILE A 99 59.32 -7.49 17.64
#